data_AF-A0A8J5J582-F1
#
_entry.id   AF-A0A8J5J582-F1
#
_cell.length_a   1.000
_cell.length_b   1.000
_cell.length_c   1.000
_cell.angle_alpha   90.00
_cell.angle_beta   90.00
_cell.angle_gamma   90.00
#
_symmetry.space_group_name_H-M   'P 1'
#
loop_
_entity.id
_entity.type
_entity.pdbx_description
1 polymer ?
#
loop_
_entity_poly.entity_id
_entity_poly.type
_entity_poly.pdbx_seq_one_letter_code
_entity_poly.pdbx_strand_id
1 'polypeptide(L)' 'MSDGGTEPQQPRRRQCKTMTDCPSMSMRRTCYRRRSSRYNYGRFAREIISDTEFVYEYTGAMLLQEEAERRGLI' A
#
# COMPACT_ATOMS: atom_id res chain seq x y z
N MET A 1 52.76 16.45 -26.90
CA MET A 1 52.36 15.34 -26.02
C MET A 1 51.35 15.91 -25.04
N SER A 2 50.15 15.33 -25.06
CA SER A 2 48.99 15.72 -24.26
C SER A 2 49.15 15.22 -22.84
N ASP A 3 48.63 15.97 -21.85
CA ASP A 3 48.06 15.37 -20.65
C ASP A 3 46.89 16.25 -20.19
N GLY A 4 45.69 15.79 -20.54
CA GLY A 4 44.43 16.37 -20.09
C GLY A 4 44.12 15.89 -18.67
N GLY A 5 44.24 16.79 -17.70
CA GLY A 5 43.79 16.55 -16.33
C GLY A 5 42.27 16.48 -16.30
N THR A 6 41.73 15.28 -16.11
CA THR A 6 40.30 15.06 -15.89
C THR A 6 40.03 15.14 -14.38
N GLU A 7 39.37 16.20 -13.94
CA GLU A 7 38.87 16.29 -12.56
C GLU A 7 37.89 15.13 -12.27
N PRO A 8 37.97 14.48 -11.10
CA PRO A 8 36.97 13.51 -10.71
C PRO A 8 35.67 14.23 -10.34
N GLN A 9 34.67 14.12 -11.23
CA GLN A 9 33.29 14.51 -10.97
C GLN A 9 32.81 13.85 -9.67
N GLN A 10 32.59 14.65 -8.63
CA GLN A 10 31.96 14.17 -7.39
C GLN A 10 30.64 13.48 -7.74
N PRO A 11 30.39 12.25 -7.25
CA PRO A 11 29.09 11.61 -7.45
C PRO A 11 28.05 12.45 -6.73
N ARG A 12 27.09 13.00 -7.49
CA ARG A 12 25.93 13.73 -6.95
C ARG A 12 25.33 12.90 -5.82
N ARG A 13 25.48 13.38 -4.57
CA ARG A 13 24.84 12.79 -3.40
C ARG A 13 23.36 12.60 -3.75
N ARG A 14 22.95 11.33 -3.92
CA ARG A 14 21.53 11.00 -4.02
C ARG A 14 20.92 11.48 -2.72
N GLN A 15 20.13 12.56 -2.80
CA GLN A 15 19.32 12.99 -1.68
C GLN A 15 18.36 11.83 -1.40
N CYS A 16 18.61 11.10 -0.31
CA CYS A 16 17.64 10.15 0.19
C CYS A 16 16.42 10.98 0.57
N LYS A 17 15.37 10.94 -0.28
CA LYS A 17 14.06 11.45 0.11
C LYS A 17 13.70 10.75 1.41
N THR A 18 13.30 11.53 2.41
CA THR A 18 12.79 11.01 3.67
C THR A 18 11.71 9.96 3.38
N MET A 19 11.73 8.84 4.12
CA MET A 19 10.96 7.62 3.82
C MET A 19 9.42 7.80 3.73
N THR A 20 8.93 9.00 3.99
CA THR A 20 7.52 9.39 4.02
C THR A 20 6.94 9.73 2.64
N ASP A 21 7.78 9.96 1.62
CA ASP A 21 7.33 10.44 0.30
C ASP A 21 6.96 9.32 -0.68
N CYS A 22 7.02 8.05 -0.25
CA CYS A 22 6.69 6.89 -1.07
C CYS A 22 5.32 6.32 -0.66
N PRO A 23 4.23 6.61 -1.40
CA PRO A 23 2.89 6.08 -1.10
C PRO A 23 2.80 4.54 -1.21
N SER A 24 3.82 3.89 -1.79
CA SER A 24 3.93 2.43 -1.91
C SER A 24 4.22 1.71 -0.58
N MET A 25 4.57 2.43 0.48
CA MET A 25 4.81 1.89 1.83
C MET A 25 3.69 2.35 2.80
N SER A 26 2.43 2.23 2.38
CA SER A 26 1.28 2.66 3.17
C SER A 26 1.06 1.80 4.42
N MET A 27 0.97 2.44 5.59
CA MET A 27 0.58 1.80 6.85
C MET A 27 -0.91 1.43 6.82
N ARG A 28 -1.27 0.29 7.42
CA ARG A 28 -2.67 -0.14 7.58
C ARG A 28 -3.44 0.87 8.43
N ARG A 29 -4.46 1.52 7.85
CA ARG A 29 -5.30 2.48 8.58
C ARG A 29 -6.23 1.78 9.57
N THR A 30 -6.49 2.45 10.70
CA THR A 30 -7.43 1.94 11.70
C THR A 30 -8.86 2.03 11.17
N CYS A 31 -9.51 0.87 11.06
CA CYS A 31 -10.90 0.75 10.65
C CYS A 31 -11.66 -0.02 11.74
N TYR A 32 -12.95 0.26 11.90
CA TYR A 32 -13.78 -0.37 12.92
C TYR A 32 -15.02 -1.04 12.31
N ARG A 33 -15.57 -2.03 13.02
CA ARG A 33 -16.77 -2.76 12.62
C ARG A 33 -18.00 -2.10 13.22
N ARG A 34 -18.99 -1.76 12.41
CA ARG A 34 -20.30 -1.25 12.85
C ARG A 34 -21.42 -1.87 12.03
N ARG A 35 -22.66 -1.84 12.56
CA ARG A 35 -23.82 -2.20 11.74
C ARG A 35 -23.98 -1.22 10.58
N SER A 36 -24.08 -1.75 9.37
CA SER A 36 -24.48 -1.02 8.17
C SER A 36 -26.00 -1.07 8.05
N SER A 37 -26.62 0.06 7.69
CA SER A 37 -28.07 0.14 7.47
C SER A 37 -28.54 -0.65 6.25
N ARG A 38 -27.65 -0.95 5.28
CA ARG A 38 -28.00 -1.71 4.08
C ARG A 38 -27.63 -3.20 4.15
N TYR A 39 -26.53 -3.56 4.83
CA TYR A 39 -25.91 -4.88 4.67
C TYR A 39 -25.49 -5.55 5.99
N ASN A 40 -26.23 -5.31 7.08
CA ASN A 40 -25.96 -5.81 8.43
C ASN A 40 -24.65 -5.29 9.03
N TYR A 41 -23.47 -5.71 8.58
CA TYR A 41 -22.16 -5.31 9.12
C TYR A 41 -21.29 -4.67 8.04
N GLY A 42 -20.61 -3.59 8.40
CA GLY A 42 -19.67 -2.87 7.54
C GLY A 42 -18.41 -2.45 8.28
N ARG A 43 -17.35 -2.24 7.52
CA ARG A 43 -16.09 -1.67 8.00
C ARG A 43 -16.07 -0.19 7.62
N PHE A 44 -15.86 0.68 8.61
CA PHE A 44 -15.88 2.12 8.42
C PHE A 44 -14.49 2.69 8.71
N ALA A 45 -14.07 3.61 7.85
CA ALA A 45 -12.86 4.40 8.05
C ALA A 45 -13.10 5.41 9.18
N ARG A 46 -12.07 5.66 9.99
CA ARG A 46 -12.11 6.72 11.00
C ARG A 46 -11.73 8.09 10.44
N GLU A 47 -11.06 8.11 9.30
CA GLU A 47 -10.48 9.29 8.67
C GLU A 47 -11.06 9.48 7.26
N ILE A 48 -10.97 10.71 6.75
CA ILE A 48 -11.31 11.00 5.35
C ILE A 48 -10.26 10.33 4.45
N ILE A 49 -10.73 9.69 3.39
CA ILE A 49 -9.92 8.98 2.42
C ILE A 49 -9.99 9.75 1.10
N SER A 50 -8.84 9.97 0.46
CA SER A 50 -8.79 10.53 -0.90
C SER A 50 -8.94 9.43 -1.96
N ASP A 51 -9.39 9.79 -3.17
CA ASP A 51 -9.83 8.83 -4.19
C ASP A 51 -8.77 7.79 -4.61
N THR A 52 -7.47 8.11 -4.46
CA THR A 52 -6.36 7.24 -4.87
C THR A 52 -5.59 6.66 -3.68
N GLU A 53 -6.11 6.81 -2.47
CA GLU A 53 -5.41 6.40 -1.27
C GLU A 53 -5.64 4.93 -0.92
N PHE A 54 -4.57 4.27 -0.50
CA PHE A 54 -4.64 2.90 0.02
C PHE A 54 -5.42 2.87 1.35
N VAL A 55 -6.47 2.06 1.41
CA VAL A 55 -7.36 1.99 2.58
C VAL A 55 -6.95 0.86 3.52
N TYR A 56 -6.95 -0.38 3.03
CA TYR A 56 -6.48 -1.55 3.76
C TYR A 56 -6.21 -2.71 2.79
N GLU A 57 -5.38 -3.64 3.23
CA GLU A 57 -5.15 -4.91 2.54
C GLU A 57 -6.23 -5.91 2.93
N TYR A 58 -6.87 -6.54 1.95
CA TYR A 58 -7.77 -7.66 2.23
C TYR A 58 -6.96 -8.89 2.63
N THR A 59 -7.10 -9.32 3.88
CA THR A 59 -6.47 -10.53 4.40
C THR A 59 -7.49 -11.66 4.47
N GLY A 60 -7.13 -12.84 3.98
CA GLY A 60 -7.95 -14.03 4.05
C GLY A 60 -7.11 -15.30 3.93
N ALA A 61 -7.75 -16.46 4.06
CA ALA A 61 -7.09 -17.72 3.75
C ALA A 61 -6.83 -17.81 2.24
N MET A 62 -5.59 -18.15 1.86
CA MET A 62 -5.28 -18.52 0.48
C MET A 62 -5.80 -19.92 0.23
N LEU A 63 -6.74 -20.05 -0.71
CA LEU A 63 -7.41 -21.32 -1.01
C LEU A 63 -7.18 -21.70 -2.46
N LEU A 64 -7.24 -23.01 -2.73
CA LEU A 64 -7.37 -23.52 -4.09
C LEU A 64 -8.76 -23.18 -4.64
N GLN A 65 -8.84 -23.06 -5.97
CA GLN A 65 -10.06 -22.69 -6.67
C GLN A 65 -11.25 -23.59 -6.30
N GLU A 66 -11.06 -24.91 -6.33
CA GLU A 66 -12.09 -25.90 -5.99
C GLU A 66 -12.61 -25.71 -4.55
N GLU A 67 -11.71 -25.45 -3.60
CA GLU A 67 -12.08 -25.24 -2.20
C GLU A 67 -12.81 -23.91 -1.99
N ALA A 68 -12.50 -22.87 -2.79
CA ALA A 68 -13.26 -21.64 -2.79
C ALA A 68 -14.67 -21.83 -3.38
N GLU A 69 -14.80 -22.59 -4.47
CA GLU A 69 -16.08 -22.93 -5.11
C GLU A 69 -16.98 -23.74 -4.16
N ARG A 70 -16.43 -24.77 -3.52
CA ARG A 70 -17.15 -25.58 -2.53
C ARG A 70 -17.68 -24.74 -1.37
N ARG A 71 -16.92 -23.73 -0.90
CA ARG A 71 -17.36 -22.80 0.16
C ARG A 71 -18.40 -21.79 -0.32
N GLY A 72 -18.38 -21.43 -1.60
CA GLY A 72 -19.30 -20.45 -2.19
C GLY A 72 -20.71 -20.98 -2.48
N LEU A 73 -20.90 -22.29 -2.45
CA LEU A 73 -22.20 -22.95 -2.70
C LEU A 73 -23.08 -23.09 -1.44
N ILE A 74 -22.66 -22.52 -0.31
CA ILE A 74 -23.39 -22.54 0.97
C ILE A 74 -24.35 -21.35 1.06
#